data_AF-A0A0P0MF05-F1
#
_entry.id   AF-A0A0P0MF05-F1
#
_cell.length_a   1.000
_cell.length_b   1.000
_cell.length_c   1.000
_cell.angle_alpha   90.00
_cell.angle_beta   90.00
_cell.angle_gamma   90.00
#
_symmetry.space_group_name_H-M   'P 1'
#
loop_
_entity.id
_entity.type
_entity.pdbx_description
1 polymer ?
#
loop_
_entity_poly.entity_id
_entity_poly.type
_entity_poly.pdbx_seq_one_letter_code
_entity_poly.pdbx_strand_id
1 'polypeptide(L)' 'MIWNSWSDFWAMGGYGVYVWGSFGVTAALILIEMWWVQQARAKALSQVAQELAAAQTQGKDWQR' A
#
# COMPACT_ATOMS: atom_id res chain seq x y z
N MET A 1 21.14 14.07 24.15
CA MET A 1 22.10 13.53 23.17
C MET A 1 21.55 13.85 21.79
N ILE A 2 22.14 14.83 21.13
CA ILE A 2 21.71 15.31 19.81
C ILE A 2 22.23 14.31 18.79
N TRP A 3 21.33 13.69 18.02
CA TRP A 3 21.70 12.87 16.87
C TRP A 3 22.32 13.81 15.83
N ASN A 4 23.65 13.82 15.73
CA ASN A 4 24.35 14.78 14.88
C ASN A 4 24.60 14.21 13.48
N SER A 5 24.63 12.89 13.31
CA SER A 5 24.97 12.28 12.02
C SER A 5 24.62 10.78 11.91
N TRP A 6 24.59 10.28 10.67
CA TRP A 6 24.55 8.85 10.35
C TRP A 6 25.76 8.05 10.91
N SER A 7 26.85 8.72 11.26
CA SER A 7 28.01 8.13 11.94
C SER A 7 27.70 7.69 13.38
N ASP A 8 26.84 8.41 14.11
CA ASP A 8 26.40 8.01 15.47
C ASP A 8 25.66 6.68 15.44
N PHE A 9 25.06 6.35 14.30
CA PHE A 9 24.33 5.12 14.08
C PHE A 9 25.23 3.88 14.02
N TRP A 10 26.36 4.02 13.32
CA TRP A 10 27.41 3.00 13.31
C TRP A 10 28.21 2.97 14.61
N ALA A 11 28.35 4.11 15.28
CA ALA A 11 29.03 4.22 16.57
C ALA A 11 28.28 3.52 17.73
N MET A 12 26.97 3.23 17.59
CA MET A 12 26.20 2.46 18.59
C MET A 12 26.57 0.97 18.68
N GLY A 13 27.55 0.49 17.90
CA GLY A 13 28.16 -0.84 18.12
C GLY A 13 27.20 -2.01 17.92
N GLY A 14 26.27 -1.91 16.96
CA GLY A 14 25.33 -2.98 16.59
C GLY A 14 23.91 -2.84 17.14
N TYR A 15 23.67 -2.01 18.16
CA TYR A 15 22.32 -1.77 18.68
C TYR A 15 21.41 -1.01 17.69
N GLY A 16 22.00 -0.16 16.84
CA GLY A 16 21.25 0.55 15.81
C GLY A 16 20.50 -0.40 14.87
N VAL A 17 21.12 -1.53 14.51
CA VAL A 17 20.54 -2.51 13.58
C VAL A 17 19.23 -3.11 14.12
N TYR A 18 19.11 -3.32 15.44
CA TYR A 18 17.88 -3.83 16.06
C TYR A 18 16.75 -2.78 16.08
N VAL A 19 17.10 -1.54 16.42
CA VAL A 19 16.13 -0.43 16.48
C VAL A 19 15.61 -0.15 15.08
N TRP A 20 16.50 0.13 14.14
CA TRP A 20 16.11 0.49 12.77
C TRP A 20 15.66 -0.70 11.94
N GLY A 21 16.09 -1.92 12.28
CA GLY A 21 15.51 -3.14 11.73
C GLY A 21 14.02 -3.24 12.06
N SER A 22 13.63 -2.97 13.32
CA SER A 22 12.21 -2.98 13.72
C SER A 22 11.40 -1.88 13.02
N PHE A 23 11.94 -0.67 12.92
CA PHE A 23 11.32 0.42 12.14
C PHE A 23 11.23 0.09 10.64
N GLY A 24 12.27 -0.53 10.08
CA GLY A 24 12.30 -0.97 8.69
C GLY A 24 11.28 -2.06 8.39
N VAL A 25 11.15 -3.06 9.27
CA VAL A 25 10.10 -4.10 9.18
C VAL A 25 8.72 -3.46 9.27
N THR A 26 8.51 -2.53 10.19
CA THR A 26 7.22 -1.84 10.33
C THR A 26 6.88 -1.03 9.08
N ALA A 27 7.83 -0.27 8.55
CA ALA A 27 7.68 0.47 7.31
C ALA A 27 7.40 -0.46 6.12
N ALA A 28 8.09 -1.59 6.03
CA ALA A 28 7.86 -2.60 5.00
C ALA A 28 6.45 -3.17 5.06
N LEU A 29 5.95 -3.52 6.26
CA LEU A 29 4.58 -4.01 6.44
C LEU A 29 3.54 -2.97 6.02
N ILE A 30 3.74 -1.69 6.36
CA ILE A 30 2.85 -0.61 5.93
C ILE A 30 2.82 -0.49 4.40
N LEU A 31 3.98 -0.56 3.75
CA LEU A 31 4.07 -0.50 2.28
C LEU A 31 3.39 -1.70 1.61
N ILE A 32 3.56 -2.90 2.17
CA ILE A 32 2.89 -4.12 1.68
C ILE A 32 1.37 -3.98 1.80
N GLU A 33 0.87 -3.54 2.95
CA GLU A 33 -0.57 -3.33 3.17
C GLU A 33 -1.13 -2.29 2.19
N MET A 34 -0.42 -1.17 2.01
CA MET A 34 -0.81 -0.14 1.06
C MET A 34 -0.85 -0.66 -0.37
N TRP A 35 0.10 -1.51 -0.75
CA TRP A 35 0.11 -2.14 -2.08
C TRP A 35 -1.08 -3.09 -2.27
N TRP A 36 -1.42 -3.88 -1.25
CA TRP A 36 -2.59 -4.76 -1.30
C TRP A 36 -3.89 -3.99 -1.41
N VAL A 37 -4.06 -2.93 -0.62
CA VAL A 37 -5.26 -2.07 -0.68
C VAL A 37 -5.41 -1.44 -2.06
N GLN A 38 -4.32 -1.00 -2.68
CA GLN A 38 -4.34 -0.42 -4.02
C GLN A 38 -4.81 -1.44 -5.08
N GLN A 39 -4.33 -2.69 -4.99
CA GLN A 39 -4.80 -3.77 -5.87
C GLN A 39 -6.27 -4.12 -5.63
N ALA A 40 -6.67 -4.25 -4.37
CA ALA A 40 -8.06 -4.53 -4.01
C ALA A 40 -9.01 -3.43 -4.51
N ARG A 41 -8.59 -2.16 -4.37
CA ARG A 41 -9.33 -1.00 -4.90
C ARG A 41 -9.45 -1.04 -6.42
N ALA A 42 -8.37 -1.34 -7.14
CA ALA A 42 -8.42 -1.46 -8.59
C ALA A 42 -9.40 -2.56 -9.04
N LYS A 43 -9.40 -3.70 -8.35
CA LYS A 43 -10.34 -4.80 -8.61
C LYS A 43 -11.78 -4.40 -8.33
N ALA A 44 -12.06 -3.79 -7.18
CA ALA A 44 -13.41 -3.32 -6.83
C ALA A 44 -13.95 -2.32 -7.84
N LEU A 45 -13.13 -1.36 -8.30
CA LEU A 45 -13.53 -0.39 -9.32
C LEU A 45 -13.83 -1.07 -10.66
N SER A 46 -13.04 -2.07 -11.05
CA SER A 46 -13.30 -2.82 -12.29
C SER A 46 -14.63 -3.57 -12.26
N GLN A 47 -15.00 -4.14 -11.10
CA GLN A 47 -16.28 -4.83 -10.92
C GLN A 47 -17.46 -3.85 -11.05
N VAL A 48 -17.40 -2.71 -10.36
CA VAL A 48 -18.43 -1.67 -10.47
C VAL A 48 -18.57 -1.16 -11.92
N ALA A 49 -17.45 -0.97 -12.61
CA ALA A 49 -17.47 -0.54 -14.02
C ALA A 49 -18.13 -1.57 -14.94
N GLN A 50 -17.89 -2.86 -14.70
CA GLN A 50 -18.53 -3.95 -15.46
C GLN A 50 -20.03 -4.04 -15.20
N GLU A 51 -20.47 -3.91 -13.94
CA GLU A 51 -21.90 -3.91 -13.59
C GLU A 51 -22.65 -2.73 -14.24
N LEU A 52 -22.06 -1.54 -14.23
CA LEU A 52 -22.63 -0.37 -14.90
C LEU A 52 -22.73 -0.56 -16.42
N ALA A 53 -21.70 -1.15 -17.05
CA ALA A 53 -21.72 -1.45 -18.47
C ALA A 53 -22.80 -2.49 -18.84
N ALA A 54 -22.97 -3.53 -18.02
CA ALA A 54 -24.00 -4.55 -18.19
C ALA A 54 -25.43 -3.97 -18.04
N ALA A 55 -25.62 -3.08 -17.05
CA ALA A 55 -26.89 -2.39 -16.84
C ALA A 55 -27.25 -1.46 -18.02
N GLN A 56 -26.27 -0.77 -18.61
CA GLN A 56 -26.47 0.06 -19.80
C GLN A 56 -26.87 -0.76 -21.03
N THR A 57 -26.25 -1.92 -21.24
CA THR A 57 -26.62 -2.80 -22.37
C THR A 57 -28.05 -3.32 -22.23
N GLN A 58 -28.47 -3.72 -21.02
CA GLN A 58 -29.84 -4.18 -20.78
C GLN A 58 -30.87 -3.06 -21.00
N GLY A 59 -30.61 -1.84 -20.52
CA GLY A 59 -31.53 -0.70 -20.72
C GLY A 59 -31.71 -0.30 -22.19
N LYS A 60 -30.67 -0.46 -23.01
CA LYS A 60 -30.73 -0.14 -24.45
C LYS A 60 -31.51 -1.19 -25.26
N ASP A 61 -31.50 -2.45 -24.82
CA ASP A 61 -32.28 -3.52 -25.46
C ASP A 61 -33.79 -3.44 -25.14
N TRP A 62 -34.19 -2.90 -23.99
CA TRP A 62 -35.60 -2.63 -23.68
C TRP A 62 -36.20 -1.44 -24.46
N GLN A 63 -35.37 -0.63 -25.12
CA GLN A 63 -35.80 0.55 -25.89
C GLN A 63 -35.87 0.32 -27.41
N ARG A 64 -35.52 -0.87 -27.91
CA ARG A 64 -35.70 -1.29 -29.32
C ARG A 64 -36.95 -2.15 -29.48
#